data_AF-A0AAD0NGT9-F1
#
_entry.id   AF-A0AAD0NGT9-F1
#
_cell.length_a   1.000
_cell.length_b   1.000
_cell.length_c   1.000
_cell.angle_alpha   90.00
_cell.angle_beta   90.00
_cell.angle_gamma   90.00
#
_symmetry.space_group_name_H-M   'P 1'
#
loop_
_entity.id
_entity.type
_entity.pdbx_description
1 polymer ?
#
loop_
_entity_poly.entity_id
_entity_poly.type
_entity_poly.pdbx_seq_one_letter_code
_entity_poly.pdbx_strand_id
1 'polypeptide(L)'
;MAVLSSTAASTNSIPWLSQAIPEVGKVVVAIITVGGALGGVLLGSRLTGGRERLAREAKQREDLLFLAVTVSAVLETFVSNCASVSSDDGTSMGQLSRTEDGEEYRSAQVEAPKLDFSDLQVAWTALPAEMLDRLHALPAKLRNVESALSDLAEHDWSPYDEYFEHRQLKYAKLGVNAGQLSREIRIAAGLSPELDEEQTVFQWLSEREVLLGKQNMQRDQRQSEANARMFTTSTQ
;
A
#
# COMPACT_ATOMS: atom_id res chain seq x y z
N MET A 1 48.66 40.20 -14.19
CA MET A 1 48.50 40.32 -12.72
C MET A 1 48.27 38.93 -12.17
N ALA A 2 49.08 38.54 -11.17
CA ALA A 2 49.05 37.31 -10.35
C ALA A 2 49.10 35.94 -11.08
N VAL A 3 50.31 35.43 -11.29
CA VAL A 3 50.59 34.00 -11.53
C VAL A 3 50.96 33.38 -10.19
N LEU A 4 50.12 32.49 -9.66
CA LEU A 4 50.44 31.64 -8.53
C LEU A 4 51.30 30.47 -9.02
N SER A 5 52.57 30.46 -8.62
CA SER A 5 53.55 29.42 -8.92
C SER A 5 53.26 28.13 -8.14
N SER A 6 53.07 27.04 -8.89
CA SER A 6 52.95 25.67 -8.40
C SER A 6 54.26 25.19 -7.76
N THR A 7 54.20 24.73 -6.51
CA THR A 7 55.29 24.01 -5.84
C THR A 7 55.22 22.54 -6.22
N ALA A 8 56.08 22.13 -7.16
CA ALA A 8 56.35 20.72 -7.41
C ALA A 8 57.21 20.16 -6.27
N ALA A 9 56.63 19.28 -5.45
CA ALA A 9 57.38 18.52 -4.45
C ALA A 9 58.35 17.56 -5.17
N SER A 10 59.65 17.86 -5.14
CA SER A 10 60.67 16.95 -5.64
C SER A 10 60.81 15.76 -4.69
N THR A 11 60.42 14.58 -5.15
CA THR A 11 60.71 13.31 -4.48
C THR A 11 62.22 13.05 -4.54
N ASN A 12 62.93 13.50 -3.50
CA ASN A 12 64.34 13.15 -3.32
C ASN A 12 64.47 11.67 -3.01
N SER A 13 64.80 10.88 -4.03
CA SER A 13 65.27 9.51 -3.88
C SER A 13 66.59 9.50 -3.11
N ILE A 14 66.58 8.94 -1.90
CA ILE A 14 67.77 8.78 -1.05
C ILE A 14 68.71 7.73 -1.69
N PRO A 15 69.89 8.11 -2.21
CA PRO A 15 70.70 7.23 -3.09
C PRO A 15 71.38 6.05 -2.41
N TRP A 16 71.52 6.05 -1.07
CA TRP A 16 72.28 5.03 -0.35
C TRP A 16 71.45 3.77 -0.01
N LEU A 17 70.12 3.83 -0.13
CA LEU A 17 69.23 2.69 0.12
C LEU A 17 69.19 1.67 -1.04
N SER A 18 69.67 2.04 -2.24
CA SER A 18 69.63 1.17 -3.42
C SER A 18 70.82 0.20 -3.54
N GLN A 19 71.83 0.29 -2.67
CA GLN A 19 73.08 -0.49 -2.77
C GLN A 19 73.19 -1.65 -1.77
N ALA A 20 72.23 -1.85 -0.86
CA ALA A 20 72.33 -2.84 0.22
C ALA A 20 71.51 -4.13 0.00
N ILE A 21 70.92 -4.35 -1.18
CA ILE A 21 70.04 -5.49 -1.44
C ILE A 21 70.60 -6.32 -2.61
N PRO A 22 71.00 -7.59 -2.42
CA PRO A 22 71.45 -8.44 -3.52
C PRO A 22 70.35 -8.57 -4.58
N GLU A 23 70.69 -8.84 -5.85
CA GLU A 23 69.71 -8.93 -6.97
C GLU A 23 68.51 -9.85 -6.66
N VAL A 24 68.72 -10.88 -5.86
CA VAL A 24 67.67 -11.79 -5.35
C VAL A 24 66.65 -11.08 -4.44
N GLY A 25 67.07 -10.08 -3.65
CA GLY A 25 66.20 -9.32 -2.75
C GLY A 25 65.29 -8.30 -3.47
N LYS A 26 65.67 -7.80 -4.65
CA LYS A 26 64.82 -6.89 -5.44
C LYS A 26 63.55 -7.60 -5.95
N VAL A 27 63.69 -8.86 -6.37
CA VAL A 27 62.57 -9.70 -6.83
C VAL A 27 61.63 -10.04 -5.67
N VAL A 28 62.19 -10.36 -4.50
CA VAL A 28 61.38 -10.68 -3.30
C VAL A 28 60.57 -9.47 -2.83
N VAL A 29 61.18 -8.28 -2.80
CA VAL A 29 60.47 -7.04 -2.42
C VAL A 29 59.37 -6.68 -3.42
N ALA A 30 59.60 -6.87 -4.73
CA ALA A 30 58.62 -6.63 -5.79
C ALA A 30 57.41 -7.61 -5.71
N ILE A 31 57.65 -8.90 -5.43
CA ILE A 31 56.58 -9.89 -5.26
C ILE A 31 55.73 -9.58 -4.02
N ILE A 32 56.36 -9.18 -2.91
CA ILE A 32 55.66 -8.83 -1.67
C ILE A 32 54.80 -7.57 -1.87
N THR A 33 55.28 -6.55 -2.57
CA THR A 33 54.53 -5.31 -2.80
C THR A 33 53.38 -5.50 -3.78
N VAL A 34 53.60 -6.17 -4.91
CA VAL A 34 52.53 -6.42 -5.91
C VAL A 34 51.50 -7.43 -5.39
N GLY A 35 51.95 -8.53 -4.77
CA GLY A 35 51.07 -9.53 -4.18
C GLY A 35 50.27 -8.99 -2.99
N GLY A 36 50.91 -8.17 -2.13
CA GLY A 36 50.24 -7.49 -1.03
C GLY A 36 49.20 -6.45 -1.50
N ALA A 37 49.51 -5.70 -2.56
CA ALA A 37 48.57 -4.72 -3.13
C ALA A 37 47.33 -5.39 -3.74
N LEU A 38 47.52 -6.42 -4.58
CA LEU A 38 46.39 -7.15 -5.19
C LEU A 38 45.56 -7.91 -4.15
N GLY A 39 46.22 -8.55 -3.18
CA GLY A 39 45.57 -9.23 -2.06
C GLY A 39 44.77 -8.26 -1.19
N GLY A 40 45.34 -7.09 -0.87
CA GLY A 40 44.67 -6.03 -0.11
C GLY A 40 43.44 -5.47 -0.82
N VAL A 41 43.50 -5.25 -2.15
CA VAL A 41 42.35 -4.76 -2.93
C VAL A 41 41.23 -5.79 -3.00
N LEU A 42 41.54 -7.08 -3.17
CA LEU A 42 40.55 -8.17 -3.18
C LEU A 42 39.87 -8.38 -1.82
N LEU A 43 40.63 -8.30 -0.73
CA LEU A 43 40.07 -8.40 0.62
C LEU A 43 39.22 -7.17 0.93
N GLY A 44 39.74 -5.98 0.60
CA GLY A 44 39.05 -4.71 0.77
C GLY A 44 37.72 -4.67 0.01
N SER A 45 37.69 -5.07 -1.26
CA SER A 45 36.46 -5.07 -2.06
C SER A 45 35.41 -6.04 -1.52
N ARG A 46 35.81 -7.21 -1.01
CA ARG A 46 34.89 -8.17 -0.38
C ARG A 46 34.31 -7.66 0.95
N LEU A 47 35.15 -7.08 1.80
CA LEU A 47 34.69 -6.50 3.07
C LEU A 47 33.75 -5.31 2.83
N THR A 48 34.10 -4.43 1.89
CA THR A 48 33.26 -3.29 1.49
C THR A 48 31.94 -3.77 0.91
N GLY A 49 31.95 -4.71 -0.04
CA GLY A 49 30.72 -5.27 -0.61
C GLY A 49 29.82 -5.95 0.43
N GLY A 50 30.41 -6.61 1.44
CA GLY A 50 29.66 -7.18 2.56
C GLY A 50 28.99 -6.10 3.42
N ARG A 51 29.72 -5.05 3.79
CA ARG A 51 29.17 -3.92 4.57
C ARG A 51 28.08 -3.17 3.80
N GLU A 52 28.25 -2.99 2.50
CA GLU A 52 27.24 -2.35 1.65
C GLU A 52 25.95 -3.16 1.59
N ARG A 53 26.03 -4.50 1.50
CA ARG A 53 24.83 -5.36 1.54
C ARG A 53 24.09 -5.24 2.86
N LEU A 54 24.81 -5.35 3.98
CA LEU A 54 24.21 -5.21 5.31
C LEU A 54 23.58 -3.83 5.52
N ALA A 55 24.25 -2.76 5.06
CA ALA A 55 23.71 -1.41 5.14
C ALA A 55 22.46 -1.24 4.26
N ARG A 56 22.43 -1.84 3.06
CA ARG A 56 21.25 -1.84 2.18
C ARG A 56 20.08 -2.60 2.79
N GLU A 57 20.33 -3.77 3.36
CA GLU A 57 19.28 -4.56 4.03
C GLU A 57 18.73 -3.86 5.26
N ALA A 58 19.59 -3.26 6.09
CA ALA A 58 19.17 -2.46 7.24
C ALA A 58 18.30 -1.27 6.81
N LYS A 59 18.75 -0.52 5.81
CA LYS A 59 18.00 0.60 5.25
C LYS A 59 16.65 0.16 4.68
N GLN A 60 16.61 -0.94 3.93
CA GLN A 60 15.37 -1.45 3.36
C GLN A 60 14.35 -1.85 4.44
N ARG A 61 14.81 -2.38 5.58
CA ARG A 61 13.94 -2.70 6.72
C ARG A 61 13.39 -1.44 7.40
N GLU A 62 14.23 -0.43 7.61
CA GLU A 62 13.80 0.87 8.16
C GLU A 62 12.78 1.54 7.23
N ASP A 63 13.06 1.56 5.93
CA ASP A 63 12.19 2.10 4.89
C ASP A 63 10.84 1.37 4.85
N LEU A 64 10.85 0.03 4.94
CA LEU A 64 9.62 -0.79 5.00
C LEU A 64 8.83 -0.54 6.28
N LEU A 65 9.50 -0.43 7.43
CA LEU A 65 8.86 -0.15 8.71
C LEU A 65 8.15 1.19 8.68
N PHE A 66 8.84 2.24 8.23
CA PHE A 66 8.26 3.58 8.10
C PHE A 66 7.07 3.57 7.13
N LEU A 67 7.23 2.95 5.95
CA LEU A 67 6.16 2.79 4.98
C LEU A 67 4.95 2.07 5.60
N ALA A 68 5.16 0.97 6.32
CA ALA A 68 4.08 0.19 6.90
C ALA A 68 3.31 0.98 7.95
N VAL A 69 4.00 1.70 8.84
CA VAL A 69 3.35 2.55 9.86
C VAL A 69 2.52 3.64 9.20
N THR A 70 3.07 4.36 8.23
CA THR A 70 2.37 5.48 7.57
C THR A 70 1.20 5.02 6.70
N VAL A 71 1.42 4.02 5.85
CA VAL A 71 0.38 3.53 4.93
C VAL A 71 -0.74 2.84 5.70
N SER A 72 -0.43 2.01 6.70
CA SER A 72 -1.49 1.35 7.48
C SER A 72 -2.38 2.36 8.22
N ALA A 73 -1.84 3.46 8.75
CA ALA A 73 -2.65 4.51 9.37
C ALA A 73 -3.67 5.15 8.40
N VAL A 74 -3.24 5.41 7.15
CA VAL A 74 -4.14 5.91 6.09
C VAL A 74 -5.20 4.88 5.74
N LEU A 75 -4.80 3.61 5.58
CA LEU A 75 -5.72 2.52 5.28
C LEU A 75 -6.74 2.29 6.41
N GLU A 76 -6.35 2.35 7.68
CA GLU A 76 -7.30 2.18 8.79
C GLU A 76 -8.35 3.29 8.83
N THR A 77 -7.95 4.53 8.54
CA THR A 77 -8.91 5.65 8.41
C THR A 77 -9.87 5.39 7.25
N PHE A 78 -9.35 4.93 6.12
CA PHE A 78 -10.17 4.56 4.96
C PHE A 78 -11.13 3.40 5.26
N VAL A 79 -10.68 2.37 5.98
CA VAL A 79 -11.49 1.23 6.44
C VAL A 79 -12.60 1.71 7.37
N SER A 80 -12.29 2.60 8.32
CA SER A 80 -13.29 3.19 9.22
C SER A 80 -14.36 3.98 8.47
N ASN A 81 -13.97 4.79 7.49
CA ASN A 81 -14.92 5.52 6.66
C ASN A 81 -15.76 4.59 5.78
N CYS A 82 -15.17 3.52 5.22
CA CYS A 82 -15.92 2.47 4.51
C CYS A 82 -16.93 1.78 5.44
N ALA A 83 -16.56 1.54 6.70
CA ALA A 83 -17.45 0.98 7.71
C ALA A 83 -18.65 1.90 7.96
N SER A 84 -18.42 3.20 8.16
CA SER A 84 -19.49 4.19 8.33
C SER A 84 -20.45 4.22 7.13
N VAL A 85 -19.93 4.16 5.90
CA VAL A 85 -20.78 4.10 4.70
C VAL A 85 -21.55 2.77 4.60
N SER A 86 -20.95 1.66 5.01
CA SER A 86 -21.61 0.35 5.01
C SER A 86 -22.75 0.20 6.03
N SER A 87 -22.78 1.08 7.05
CA SER A 87 -23.88 1.22 8.00
C SER A 87 -24.93 2.25 7.59
N ASP A 88 -24.63 3.13 6.63
CA ASP A 88 -25.55 4.19 6.20
C ASP A 88 -26.66 3.61 5.34
N ASP A 89 -27.87 3.52 5.88
CA ASP A 89 -29.07 3.06 5.19
C ASP A 89 -29.85 4.20 4.52
N GLY A 90 -29.32 5.42 4.56
CA GLY A 90 -29.94 6.59 3.98
C GLY A 90 -31.12 7.14 4.78
N THR A 91 -31.35 6.65 6.00
CA THR A 91 -32.36 7.21 6.91
C THR A 91 -31.74 8.19 7.89
N SER A 92 -32.46 9.25 8.23
CA SER A 92 -32.05 10.19 9.27
C SER A 92 -32.80 9.85 10.56
N MET A 93 -32.06 9.46 11.61
CA MET A 93 -32.64 9.00 12.88
C MET A 93 -33.66 7.85 12.71
N GLY A 94 -33.44 6.96 11.74
CA GLY A 94 -34.34 5.84 11.44
C GLY A 94 -35.60 6.23 10.65
N GLN A 95 -35.68 7.47 10.14
CA GLN A 95 -36.80 7.97 9.34
C GLN A 95 -36.36 8.34 7.93
N LEU A 96 -37.25 8.15 6.95
CA LEU A 96 -37.05 8.64 5.60
C LEU A 96 -37.07 10.18 5.59
N SER A 97 -36.25 10.77 4.73
CA SER A 97 -36.32 12.20 4.45
C SER A 97 -37.59 12.48 3.63
N ARG A 98 -38.09 13.72 3.68
CA ARG A 98 -39.32 14.11 2.97
C ARG A 98 -39.13 15.41 2.20
N THR A 99 -39.60 15.45 0.96
CA THR A 99 -39.60 16.67 0.13
C THR A 99 -40.69 17.64 0.60
N GLU A 100 -40.67 18.88 0.11
CA GLU A 100 -41.73 19.87 0.41
C GLU A 100 -43.12 19.38 -0.03
N ASP A 101 -43.19 18.61 -1.13
CA ASP A 101 -44.42 18.01 -1.67
C ASP A 101 -44.86 16.73 -0.94
N GLY A 102 -44.09 16.27 0.05
CA GLY A 102 -44.43 15.15 0.90
C GLY A 102 -43.90 13.78 0.46
N GLU A 103 -43.11 13.71 -0.62
CA GLU A 103 -42.51 12.47 -1.09
C GLU A 103 -41.38 12.02 -0.16
N GLU A 104 -41.39 10.75 0.23
CA GLU A 104 -40.37 10.16 1.08
C GLU A 104 -39.21 9.61 0.23
N TYR A 105 -37.98 9.86 0.68
CA TYR A 105 -36.76 9.42 0.01
C TYR A 105 -35.64 9.12 1.01
N ARG A 106 -34.70 8.25 0.63
CA ARG A 106 -33.45 8.06 1.34
C ARG A 106 -32.41 9.07 0.88
N SER A 107 -31.59 9.56 1.80
CA SER A 107 -30.49 10.49 1.50
C SER A 107 -29.22 10.06 2.23
N ALA A 108 -28.06 10.17 1.57
CA ALA A 108 -26.81 9.69 2.16
C ALA A 108 -26.47 10.53 3.39
N GLN A 109 -26.32 9.89 4.55
CA GLN A 109 -25.98 10.56 5.81
C GLN A 109 -24.48 10.63 6.04
N VAL A 110 -23.72 9.74 5.39
CA VAL A 110 -22.26 9.64 5.48
C VAL A 110 -21.64 9.97 4.13
N GLU A 111 -20.58 10.79 4.10
CA GLU A 111 -19.84 11.09 2.86
C GLU A 111 -19.08 9.85 2.36
N ALA A 112 -18.89 9.75 1.04
CA ALA A 112 -18.02 8.73 0.47
C ALA A 112 -16.58 8.87 0.99
N PRO A 113 -15.90 7.76 1.33
CA PRO A 113 -14.52 7.79 1.80
C PRO A 113 -13.58 8.28 0.69
N LYS A 114 -12.59 9.10 1.05
CA LYS A 114 -11.52 9.53 0.15
C LYS A 114 -10.26 8.72 0.43
N LEU A 115 -9.50 8.42 -0.61
CA LEU A 115 -8.23 7.74 -0.50
C LEU A 115 -7.21 8.34 -1.47
N ASP A 116 -6.13 8.87 -0.90
CA ASP A 116 -5.00 9.38 -1.65
C ASP A 116 -3.69 9.05 -0.91
N PHE A 117 -2.67 8.71 -1.69
CA PHE A 117 -1.32 8.41 -1.21
C PHE A 117 -0.28 9.41 -1.73
N SER A 118 -0.69 10.40 -2.52
CA SER A 118 0.21 11.32 -3.24
C SER A 118 1.07 12.17 -2.30
N ASP A 119 0.56 12.48 -1.12
CA ASP A 119 1.26 13.28 -0.10
C ASP A 119 2.24 12.45 0.77
N LEU A 120 2.25 11.12 0.62
CA LEU A 120 3.07 10.25 1.45
C LEU A 120 4.52 10.21 0.93
N GLN A 121 5.44 10.67 1.78
CA GLN A 121 6.89 10.65 1.52
C GLN A 121 7.51 9.34 2.04
N VAL A 122 7.18 8.22 1.39
CA VAL A 122 7.68 6.88 1.77
C VAL A 122 8.44 6.22 0.62
N ALA A 123 9.32 5.27 0.94
CA ALA A 123 10.05 4.50 -0.05
C ALA A 123 9.20 3.35 -0.60
N TRP A 124 8.36 3.62 -1.61
CA TRP A 124 7.45 2.65 -2.23
C TRP A 124 8.11 1.33 -2.66
N THR A 125 9.38 1.40 -3.07
CA THR A 125 10.19 0.24 -3.48
C THR A 125 10.54 -0.72 -2.34
N ALA A 126 10.33 -0.32 -1.08
CA ALA A 126 10.55 -1.19 0.08
C ALA A 126 9.45 -2.25 0.21
N LEU A 127 8.26 -2.01 -0.36
CA LEU A 127 7.12 -2.91 -0.29
C LEU A 127 7.22 -4.03 -1.35
N PRO A 128 6.79 -5.27 -1.05
CA PRO A 128 6.69 -6.33 -2.05
C PRO A 128 5.80 -5.91 -3.24
N ALA A 129 6.20 -6.30 -4.45
CA ALA A 129 5.56 -5.86 -5.69
C ALA A 129 4.04 -6.14 -5.73
N GLU A 130 3.59 -7.29 -5.23
CA GLU A 130 2.17 -7.64 -5.17
C GLU A 130 1.37 -6.70 -4.24
N MET A 131 1.92 -6.39 -3.06
CA MET A 131 1.27 -5.48 -2.11
C MET A 131 1.26 -4.05 -2.66
N LEU A 132 2.33 -3.64 -3.35
CA LEU A 132 2.42 -2.34 -3.99
C LEU A 132 1.36 -2.15 -5.08
N ASP A 133 1.22 -3.15 -5.97
CA ASP A 133 0.18 -3.13 -7.00
C ASP A 133 -1.22 -3.04 -6.39
N ARG A 134 -1.52 -3.89 -5.40
CA ARG A 134 -2.81 -3.88 -4.70
C ARG A 134 -3.08 -2.55 -4.01
N LEU A 135 -2.07 -1.93 -3.40
CA LEU A 135 -2.18 -0.64 -2.72
C LEU A 135 -2.52 0.47 -3.72
N HIS A 136 -1.75 0.58 -4.80
CA HIS A 136 -1.98 1.60 -5.83
C HIS A 136 -3.25 1.35 -6.66
N ALA A 137 -3.77 0.13 -6.67
CA ALA A 137 -5.06 -0.18 -7.27
C ALA A 137 -6.26 0.31 -6.44
N LEU A 138 -6.12 0.53 -5.12
CA LEU A 138 -7.25 0.91 -4.26
C LEU A 138 -7.97 2.20 -4.71
N PRO A 139 -7.29 3.32 -5.02
CA PRO A 139 -7.95 4.52 -5.52
C PRO A 139 -8.71 4.29 -6.83
N ALA A 140 -8.21 3.41 -7.71
CA ALA A 140 -8.92 3.04 -8.94
C ALA A 140 -10.16 2.20 -8.64
N LYS A 141 -10.08 1.25 -7.71
CA LYS A 141 -11.23 0.48 -7.23
C LYS A 141 -12.29 1.37 -6.60
N LEU A 142 -11.89 2.38 -5.83
CA LEU A 142 -12.80 3.38 -5.26
C LEU A 142 -13.56 4.12 -6.37
N ARG A 143 -12.85 4.68 -7.36
CA ARG A 143 -13.50 5.36 -8.50
C ARG A 143 -14.46 4.46 -9.28
N ASN A 144 -14.12 3.17 -9.42
CA ASN A 144 -15.01 2.21 -10.07
C ASN A 144 -16.27 1.95 -9.25
N VAL A 145 -16.17 1.90 -7.92
CA VAL A 145 -17.33 1.80 -7.01
C VAL A 145 -18.20 3.05 -7.14
N GLU A 146 -17.60 4.24 -7.09
CA GLU A 146 -18.30 5.52 -7.23
C GLU A 146 -19.03 5.64 -8.57
N SER A 147 -18.35 5.28 -9.67
CA SER A 147 -18.96 5.29 -11.01
C SER A 147 -20.14 4.34 -11.09
N ALA A 148 -19.98 3.10 -10.62
CA ALA A 148 -21.06 2.11 -10.61
C ALA A 148 -22.25 2.51 -9.73
N LEU A 149 -22.03 3.27 -8.66
CA LEU A 149 -23.09 3.81 -7.80
C LEU A 149 -23.78 5.01 -8.44
N SER A 150 -23.02 5.85 -9.15
CA SER A 150 -23.58 6.95 -9.94
C SER A 150 -24.52 6.41 -11.01
N ASP A 151 -24.08 5.41 -11.78
CA ASP A 151 -24.89 4.76 -12.80
C ASP A 151 -26.18 4.15 -12.20
N LEU A 152 -26.08 3.55 -11.01
CA LEU A 152 -27.24 2.99 -10.33
C LEU A 152 -28.22 4.06 -9.85
N ALA A 153 -27.71 5.18 -9.33
CA ALA A 153 -28.54 6.29 -8.84
C ALA A 153 -29.38 6.94 -9.95
N GLU A 154 -28.93 6.88 -11.21
CA GLU A 154 -29.69 7.36 -12.37
C GLU A 154 -30.89 6.46 -12.74
N HIS A 155 -30.88 5.22 -12.26
CA HIS A 155 -31.88 4.21 -12.61
C HIS A 155 -32.73 3.75 -11.42
N ASP A 156 -32.36 4.13 -10.21
CA ASP A 156 -33.13 3.88 -9.00
C ASP A 156 -34.10 5.03 -8.71
N TRP A 157 -35.33 4.71 -8.35
CA TRP A 157 -36.39 5.68 -8.09
C TRP A 157 -36.73 5.71 -6.60
N SER A 158 -37.28 6.85 -6.15
CA SER A 158 -37.64 7.04 -4.74
C SER A 158 -38.45 5.85 -4.20
N PRO A 159 -38.06 5.24 -3.06
CA PRO A 159 -37.17 5.80 -2.03
C PRO A 159 -35.66 5.48 -2.15
N TYR A 160 -35.16 5.04 -3.31
CA TYR A 160 -33.75 4.70 -3.56
C TYR A 160 -33.23 3.48 -2.79
N ASP A 161 -34.07 2.46 -2.58
CA ASP A 161 -33.69 1.29 -1.78
C ASP A 161 -32.50 0.52 -2.38
N GLU A 162 -32.47 0.34 -3.71
CA GLU A 162 -31.42 -0.44 -4.38
C GLU A 162 -30.07 0.27 -4.30
N TYR A 163 -30.04 1.59 -4.51
CA TYR A 163 -28.83 2.39 -4.38
C TYR A 163 -28.16 2.20 -3.02
N PHE A 164 -28.91 2.29 -1.91
CA PHE A 164 -28.34 2.15 -0.57
C PHE A 164 -27.88 0.73 -0.28
N GLU A 165 -28.61 -0.30 -0.72
CA GLU A 165 -28.18 -1.69 -0.59
C GLU A 165 -26.83 -1.94 -1.29
N HIS A 166 -26.69 -1.48 -2.54
CA HIS A 166 -25.44 -1.63 -3.30
C HIS A 166 -24.33 -0.76 -2.74
N ARG A 167 -24.64 0.45 -2.30
CA ARG A 167 -23.68 1.36 -1.66
C ARG A 167 -23.08 0.70 -0.43
N GLN A 168 -23.92 0.17 0.46
CA GLN A 168 -23.44 -0.50 1.66
C GLN A 168 -22.52 -1.68 1.33
N LEU A 169 -22.95 -2.55 0.41
CA LEU A 169 -22.19 -3.75 0.05
C LEU A 169 -20.87 -3.43 -0.66
N LYS A 170 -20.87 -2.49 -1.61
CA LYS A 170 -19.66 -2.14 -2.37
C LYS A 170 -18.60 -1.50 -1.46
N TYR A 171 -18.99 -0.60 -0.56
CA TYR A 171 -18.05 -0.01 0.39
C TYR A 171 -17.60 -0.99 1.46
N ALA A 172 -18.45 -1.92 1.91
CA ALA A 172 -18.02 -3.02 2.79
C ALA A 172 -16.92 -3.85 2.13
N LYS A 173 -17.12 -4.29 0.88
CA LYS A 173 -16.11 -5.06 0.11
C LYS A 173 -14.80 -4.29 -0.06
N LEU A 174 -14.89 -3.01 -0.40
CA LEU A 174 -13.70 -2.18 -0.62
C LEU A 174 -12.92 -1.97 0.68
N GLY A 175 -13.61 -1.69 1.78
CA GLY A 175 -12.99 -1.54 3.09
C GLY A 175 -12.39 -2.85 3.63
N VAL A 176 -13.05 -4.00 3.44
CA VAL A 176 -12.46 -5.31 3.78
C VAL A 176 -11.17 -5.55 2.98
N ASN A 177 -11.17 -5.23 1.67
CA ASN A 177 -9.97 -5.37 0.85
C ASN A 177 -8.82 -4.48 1.35
N ALA A 178 -9.12 -3.24 1.72
CA ALA A 178 -8.13 -2.31 2.27
C ALA A 178 -7.62 -2.74 3.65
N GLY A 179 -8.49 -3.21 4.54
CA GLY A 179 -8.11 -3.67 5.87
C GLY A 179 -7.25 -4.94 5.84
N GLN A 180 -7.57 -5.88 4.94
CA GLN A 180 -6.69 -7.04 4.70
C GLN A 180 -5.30 -6.61 4.24
N LEU A 181 -5.22 -5.67 3.29
CA LEU A 181 -3.96 -5.14 2.80
C LEU A 181 -3.17 -4.40 3.90
N SER A 182 -3.86 -3.61 4.75
CA SER A 182 -3.26 -2.94 5.91
C SER A 182 -2.56 -3.96 6.83
N ARG A 183 -3.27 -5.03 7.20
CA ARG A 183 -2.73 -6.11 8.05
C ARG A 183 -1.53 -6.80 7.40
N GLU A 184 -1.62 -7.11 6.11
CA GLU A 184 -0.52 -7.74 5.35
C GLU A 184 0.74 -6.87 5.30
N ILE A 185 0.59 -5.57 5.04
CA ILE A 185 1.70 -4.60 5.03
C ILE A 185 2.37 -4.53 6.41
N ARG A 186 1.58 -4.50 7.49
CA ARG A 186 2.09 -4.48 8.86
C ARG A 186 2.86 -5.75 9.21
N ILE A 187 2.31 -6.91 8.88
CA ILE A 187 2.98 -8.21 9.07
C ILE A 187 4.30 -8.26 8.29
N ALA A 188 4.34 -7.77 7.06
CA ALA A 188 5.56 -7.73 6.24
C ALA A 188 6.69 -6.90 6.89
N ALA A 189 6.34 -5.86 7.66
CA ALA A 189 7.28 -5.05 8.43
C ALA A 189 7.60 -5.62 9.82
N GLY A 190 7.03 -6.76 10.22
CA GLY A 190 7.20 -7.35 11.55
C GLY A 190 6.40 -6.65 12.66
N LEU A 191 5.35 -5.91 12.30
CA LEU A 191 4.43 -5.27 13.23
C LEU A 191 3.24 -6.19 13.58
N SER A 192 2.53 -5.86 14.66
CA SER A 192 1.20 -6.44 14.91
C SER A 192 0.28 -6.15 13.72
N PRO A 193 -0.56 -7.11 13.28
CA PRO A 193 -1.50 -6.88 12.17
C PRO A 193 -2.48 -5.73 12.46
N GLU A 194 -2.85 -5.51 13.71
CA GLU A 194 -3.79 -4.46 14.13
C GLU A 194 -3.04 -3.22 14.63
N LEU A 195 -3.64 -2.03 14.47
CA LEU A 195 -3.08 -0.79 15.03
C LEU A 195 -3.39 -0.64 16.52
N ASP A 196 -4.56 -1.09 16.94
CA ASP A 196 -5.06 -1.06 18.31
C ASP A 196 -5.64 -2.43 18.68
N GLU A 197 -5.37 -2.91 19.89
CA GLU A 197 -5.82 -4.22 20.38
C GLU A 197 -7.35 -4.28 20.54
N GLU A 198 -8.01 -3.13 20.74
CA GLU A 198 -9.47 -3.03 20.82
C GLU A 198 -10.13 -2.72 19.46
N GLN A 199 -9.36 -2.71 18.37
CA GLN A 199 -9.84 -2.26 17.06
C GLN A 199 -10.82 -3.25 16.42
N THR A 200 -12.10 -3.08 16.70
CA THR A 200 -13.18 -3.96 16.22
C THR A 200 -13.71 -3.60 14.82
N VAL A 201 -13.27 -2.49 14.23
CA VAL A 201 -13.84 -1.94 12.99
C VAL A 201 -13.67 -2.89 11.80
N PHE A 202 -12.45 -3.39 11.56
CA PHE A 202 -12.21 -4.31 10.45
C PHE A 202 -13.01 -5.61 10.59
N GLN A 203 -13.07 -6.15 11.82
CA GLN A 203 -13.85 -7.35 12.10
C GLN A 203 -15.34 -7.10 11.84
N TRP A 204 -15.90 -6.05 12.41
CA TRP A 204 -17.29 -5.67 12.21
C TRP A 204 -17.60 -5.46 10.72
N LEU A 205 -16.73 -4.79 9.99
CA LEU A 205 -16.89 -4.55 8.56
C LEU A 205 -16.86 -5.84 7.74
N SER A 206 -15.98 -6.77 8.11
CA SER A 206 -15.91 -8.10 7.48
C SER A 206 -17.17 -8.91 7.73
N GLU A 207 -17.69 -8.90 8.95
CA GLU A 207 -18.97 -9.54 9.28
C GLU A 207 -20.13 -8.88 8.51
N ARG A 208 -20.14 -7.55 8.43
CA ARG A 208 -21.12 -6.76 7.68
C ARG A 208 -21.10 -7.06 6.19
N GLU A 209 -19.91 -7.19 5.57
CA GLU A 209 -19.75 -7.56 4.17
C GLU A 209 -20.41 -8.92 3.87
N VAL A 210 -20.16 -9.91 4.73
CA VAL A 210 -20.75 -11.26 4.60
C VAL A 210 -22.27 -11.22 4.71
N LEU A 211 -22.81 -10.43 5.66
CA LEU A 211 -24.25 -10.28 5.83
C LEU A 211 -24.92 -9.62 4.62
N LEU A 212 -24.39 -8.48 4.17
CA LEU A 212 -24.89 -7.77 2.99
C LEU A 212 -24.78 -8.63 1.73
N GLY A 213 -23.69 -9.39 1.59
CA GLY A 213 -23.52 -10.32 0.47
C GLY A 213 -24.59 -11.41 0.43
N LYS A 214 -24.95 -11.97 1.59
CA LYS A 214 -26.06 -12.94 1.70
C LYS A 214 -27.40 -12.33 1.31
N GLN A 215 -27.69 -11.12 1.78
CA GLN A 215 -28.93 -10.42 1.46
C GLN A 215 -29.04 -10.15 -0.05
N ASN A 216 -27.96 -9.69 -0.68
CA ASN A 216 -27.94 -9.45 -2.12
C ASN A 216 -28.15 -10.75 -2.91
N MET A 217 -27.47 -11.84 -2.55
CA MET A 217 -27.68 -13.15 -3.21
C MET A 217 -29.12 -13.66 -3.10
N GLN A 218 -29.76 -13.51 -1.93
CA GLN A 218 -31.16 -13.90 -1.75
C GLN A 218 -32.11 -13.06 -2.61
N ARG A 219 -31.80 -11.76 -2.80
CA ARG A 219 -32.58 -10.88 -3.68
C ARG A 219 -32.44 -11.31 -5.15
N ASP A 220 -31.22 -11.55 -5.61
CA ASP A 220 -30.94 -12.01 -6.98
C ASP A 220 -31.67 -13.33 -7.28
N GLN A 221 -31.67 -14.26 -6.32
CA GLN A 221 -32.44 -15.50 -6.40
C GLN A 221 -33.95 -15.24 -6.52
N ARG A 222 -34.52 -14.44 -5.62
CA ARG A 222 -35.95 -14.09 -5.66
C ARG A 222 -36.34 -13.43 -6.99
N GLN A 223 -35.50 -12.56 -7.53
CA GLN A 223 -35.74 -11.91 -8.81
C GLN A 223 -35.69 -12.92 -9.97
N SER A 224 -34.72 -13.83 -9.96
CA SER A 224 -34.59 -14.88 -10.99
C SER A 224 -35.79 -15.82 -10.99
N GLU A 225 -36.31 -16.19 -9.81
CA GLU A 225 -37.49 -17.03 -9.66
C GLU A 225 -38.76 -16.30 -10.12
N ALA A 226 -38.91 -15.02 -9.77
CA ALA A 226 -40.04 -14.20 -10.22
C ALA A 226 -40.06 -14.08 -11.75
N ASN A 227 -38.91 -13.81 -12.36
CA ASN A 227 -38.78 -13.73 -13.81
C ASN A 227 -39.13 -15.08 -14.47
N ALA A 228 -38.61 -16.20 -13.94
CA ALA A 228 -38.91 -17.54 -14.46
C ALA A 228 -40.42 -17.86 -14.39
N ARG A 229 -41.09 -17.50 -13.29
CA ARG A 229 -42.56 -17.67 -13.16
C ARG A 229 -43.32 -16.87 -14.20
N MET A 230 -42.98 -15.60 -14.43
CA MET A 230 -43.64 -14.78 -15.45
C MET A 230 -43.53 -15.39 -16.86
N PHE A 231 -42.35 -15.90 -17.23
CA PHE A 231 -42.18 -16.58 -18.52
C PHE A 231 -43.10 -17.80 -18.65
N THR A 232 -43.19 -18.64 -17.61
CA THR A 232 -44.08 -19.82 -17.64
C THR A 232 -45.57 -19.48 -17.71
N THR A 233 -46.01 -18.36 -17.12
CA THR A 233 -47.41 -17.91 -17.18
C THR A 233 -47.77 -17.29 -18.54
N SER A 234 -46.81 -16.69 -19.24
CA SER A 234 -47.04 -16.09 -20.57
C SER A 234 -47.13 -17.09 -21.73
N THR A 235 -46.80 -18.37 -21.49
CA THR A 235 -46.79 -19.44 -22.51
C THR A 235 -48.02 -20.36 -22.46
N GLN A 236 -48.95 -20.13 -21.52
CA GLN A 236 -50.27 -20.78 -21.45
C GLN A 236 -51.34 -19.84 -21.98
#